data_AF-R9P938-F1
#
_entry.id   AF-R9P938-F1
#
_cell.length_a   1.000
_cell.length_b   1.000
_cell.length_c   1.000
_cell.angle_alpha   90.00
_cell.angle_beta   90.00
_cell.angle_gamma   90.00
#
_symmetry.space_group_name_H-M   'P 1'
#
loop_
_entity.id
_entity.type
_entity.pdbx_description
1 polymer ?
#
loop_
_entity_poly.entity_id
_entity_poly.type
_entity_poly.pdbx_seq_one_letter_code
_entity_poly.pdbx_strand_id
1 'polypeptide(L)'
;MSSFSQQAVLGWYGLYDYLMGTDERPVTVSLIGDSGSAFSLMSLPGSFKEVRHLIPADMLLETMQRASRVPARIALKMPFLRPKRYYQHITIPTLVFVGTEDNVTLPVATVQNVIATPRLDMKAYECGHYGLLHGELFPAAMADCIDFLKRHLVPSSD
;
A
#
# COMPACT_ATOMS: atom_id res chain seq x y z
N MET A 1 19.41 9.31 -5.13
CA MET A 1 18.93 10.33 -4.16
C MET A 1 18.59 9.63 -2.86
N SER A 2 18.92 10.22 -1.70
CA SER A 2 18.59 9.62 -0.40
C SER A 2 17.09 9.78 -0.10
N SER A 3 16.50 8.84 0.65
CA SER A 3 15.09 8.89 1.10
C SER A 3 14.74 10.23 1.78
N PHE A 4 15.71 10.82 2.50
CA PHE A 4 15.58 12.13 3.15
C PHE A 4 15.30 13.28 2.16
N SER A 5 15.99 13.30 1.00
CA SER A 5 15.79 14.35 -0.01
C SER A 5 14.39 14.30 -0.64
N GLN A 6 13.81 13.11 -0.80
CA GLN A 6 12.46 12.94 -1.33
C GLN A 6 11.40 13.41 -0.33
N GLN A 7 11.54 13.07 0.95
CA GLN A 7 10.60 13.51 2.00
C GLN A 7 10.58 15.04 2.14
N ALA A 8 11.74 15.70 2.02
CA ALA A 8 11.82 17.16 2.05
C ALA A 8 11.08 17.81 0.87
N VAL A 9 11.22 17.26 -0.35
CA VAL A 9 10.47 17.74 -1.52
C VAL A 9 8.97 17.54 -1.35
N LEU A 10 8.54 16.35 -0.90
CA LEU A 10 7.11 16.09 -0.64
C LEU A 10 6.54 16.99 0.44
N GLY A 11 7.31 17.27 1.50
CA GLY A 11 6.92 18.21 2.56
C GLY A 11 6.75 19.65 2.03
N TRP A 12 7.68 20.10 1.17
CA TRP A 12 7.58 21.42 0.54
C TRP A 12 6.34 21.54 -0.35
N TYR A 13 6.10 20.57 -1.23
CA TYR A 13 4.92 20.56 -2.09
C TYR A 13 3.63 20.44 -1.28
N GLY A 14 3.64 19.69 -0.18
CA GLY A 14 2.51 19.61 0.73
C GLY A 14 2.19 20.94 1.39
N LEU A 15 3.20 21.69 1.83
CA LEU A 15 3.01 23.03 2.40
C LEU A 15 2.55 24.03 1.33
N TYR A 16 3.13 23.97 0.14
CA TYR A 16 2.72 24.81 -0.98
C TYR A 16 1.27 24.56 -1.40
N ASP A 17 0.84 23.30 -1.50
CA ASP A 17 -0.56 22.95 -1.75
C ASP A 17 -1.48 23.43 -0.63
N TYR A 18 -1.07 23.30 0.63
CA TYR A 18 -1.87 23.76 1.77
C TYR A 18 -2.09 25.28 1.76
N LEU A 19 -1.09 26.06 1.35
CA LEU A 19 -1.16 27.52 1.33
C LEU A 19 -1.81 28.09 0.05
N MET A 20 -1.60 27.45 -1.10
CA MET A 20 -1.94 28.02 -2.41
C MET A 20 -2.98 27.19 -3.18
N GLY A 21 -3.18 25.92 -2.82
CA GLY A 21 -4.12 25.03 -3.49
C GLY A 21 -5.54 25.16 -2.93
N THR A 22 -6.52 25.02 -3.81
CA THR A 22 -7.94 24.93 -3.43
C THR A 22 -8.45 23.50 -3.59
N ASP A 23 -9.64 23.20 -3.08
CA ASP A 23 -10.24 21.87 -3.25
C ASP A 23 -10.52 21.55 -4.73
N GLU A 24 -10.86 22.55 -5.53
CA GLU A 24 -11.08 22.40 -6.98
C GLU A 24 -9.78 22.35 -7.78
N ARG A 25 -8.72 22.99 -7.28
CA ARG A 25 -7.42 23.11 -7.97
C ARG A 25 -6.27 22.89 -6.97
N PRO A 26 -6.05 21.65 -6.52
CA PRO A 26 -4.93 21.34 -5.65
C PRO A 26 -3.62 21.30 -6.44
N VAL A 27 -2.52 21.62 -5.77
CA VAL A 27 -1.20 21.27 -6.28
C VAL A 27 -1.01 19.77 -6.10
N THR A 28 -0.76 19.06 -7.20
CA THR A 28 -0.69 17.60 -7.20
C THR A 28 0.73 17.08 -7.34
N VAL A 29 0.98 15.95 -6.71
CA VAL A 29 2.17 15.11 -6.89
C VAL A 29 1.75 13.76 -7.43
N SER A 30 2.70 13.01 -7.99
CA SER A 30 2.43 11.65 -8.43
C SER A 30 2.23 10.73 -7.22
N LEU A 31 1.33 9.76 -7.33
CA LEU A 31 1.12 8.69 -6.36
C LEU A 31 2.17 7.60 -6.55
N ILE A 32 2.42 7.21 -7.80
CA ILE A 32 3.35 6.14 -8.19
C ILE A 32 4.34 6.72 -9.20
N GLY A 33 5.62 6.42 -9.02
CA GLY A 33 6.62 6.78 -10.02
C GLY A 33 7.92 5.99 -9.86
N ASP A 34 8.65 5.84 -10.95
CA ASP A 34 9.94 5.15 -10.92
C ASP A 34 10.97 5.93 -10.09
N SER A 35 11.95 5.19 -9.56
CA SER A 35 13.04 5.70 -8.73
C SER A 35 13.74 6.87 -9.42
N GLY A 36 13.74 8.06 -8.78
CA GLY A 36 14.30 9.29 -9.36
C GLY A 36 13.26 10.36 -9.67
N SER A 37 11.97 10.01 -9.71
CA SER A 37 10.90 11.00 -9.67
C SER A 37 10.77 11.57 -8.25
N ALA A 38 11.33 12.76 -8.02
CA ALA A 38 11.29 13.45 -6.72
C ALA A 38 9.87 13.83 -6.26
N PHE A 39 8.87 13.58 -7.09
CA PHE A 39 7.50 14.02 -6.94
C PHE A 39 6.51 12.86 -6.82
N SER A 40 6.93 11.68 -6.34
CA SER A 40 6.04 10.55 -6.15
C SER A 40 5.95 10.11 -4.69
N LEU A 41 4.75 9.77 -4.22
CA LEU A 41 4.52 9.28 -2.85
C LEU A 41 5.04 7.85 -2.67
N MET A 42 4.85 6.99 -3.67
CA MET A 42 5.38 5.63 -3.73
C MET A 42 6.44 5.58 -4.84
N SER A 43 7.68 5.90 -4.49
CA SER A 43 8.83 5.76 -5.38
C SER A 43 9.63 4.53 -5.00
N LEU A 44 9.43 3.44 -5.72
CA LEU A 44 10.31 2.27 -5.66
C LEU A 44 10.77 1.87 -7.06
N PRO A 45 12.02 1.37 -7.20
CA PRO A 45 12.50 0.85 -8.48
C PRO A 45 11.55 -0.23 -9.02
N GLY A 46 11.05 -0.05 -10.25
CA GLY A 46 10.17 -1.03 -10.89
C GLY A 46 8.72 -1.02 -10.42
N SER A 47 8.32 -0.14 -9.49
CA SER A 47 6.93 -0.01 -9.03
C SER A 47 5.94 0.24 -10.18
N PHE A 48 6.36 0.99 -11.20
CA PHE A 48 5.54 1.24 -12.38
C PHE A 48 5.34 -0.01 -13.25
N LYS A 49 6.37 -0.86 -13.32
CA LYS A 49 6.32 -2.12 -14.08
C LYS A 49 5.35 -3.11 -13.45
N GLU A 50 5.28 -3.18 -12.14
CA GLU A 50 4.39 -4.12 -11.44
C GLU A 50 2.92 -3.67 -11.49
N VAL A 51 2.67 -2.37 -11.31
CA VAL A 51 1.31 -1.80 -11.34
C VAL A 51 0.65 -1.95 -12.72
N ARG A 52 1.43 -1.88 -13.80
CA ARG A 52 0.88 -2.07 -15.17
C ARG A 52 0.23 -3.44 -15.37
N HIS A 53 0.66 -4.45 -14.62
CA HIS A 53 0.11 -5.81 -14.72
C HIS A 53 -1.27 -5.93 -14.07
N LEU A 54 -1.66 -4.95 -13.24
CA LEU A 54 -2.98 -4.87 -12.62
C LEU A 54 -4.01 -4.13 -13.48
N ILE A 55 -3.56 -3.35 -14.46
CA ILE A 55 -4.44 -2.47 -15.26
C ILE A 55 -4.58 -3.07 -16.67
N PRO A 56 -5.81 -3.29 -17.15
CA PRO A 56 -6.05 -3.68 -18.54
C PRO A 56 -5.32 -2.76 -19.53
N ALA A 57 -4.70 -3.35 -20.56
CA ALA A 57 -3.79 -2.64 -21.46
C ALA A 57 -4.45 -1.46 -22.20
N ASP A 58 -5.75 -1.59 -22.50
CA ASP A 58 -6.60 -0.57 -23.13
C ASP A 58 -6.86 0.63 -22.21
N MET A 59 -6.83 0.44 -20.89
CA MET A 59 -7.02 1.50 -19.90
C MET A 59 -5.72 2.03 -19.30
N LEU A 60 -4.57 1.44 -19.64
CA LEU A 60 -3.29 1.72 -18.98
C LEU A 60 -2.87 3.18 -19.09
N LEU A 61 -2.91 3.75 -20.30
CA LEU A 61 -2.45 5.13 -20.54
C LEU A 61 -3.33 6.16 -19.80
N GLU A 62 -4.65 6.01 -19.92
CA GLU A 62 -5.60 6.92 -19.28
C GLU A 62 -5.56 6.80 -17.75
N THR A 63 -5.53 5.57 -17.23
CA THR A 63 -5.47 5.30 -15.78
C THR A 63 -4.17 5.81 -15.20
N MET A 64 -3.03 5.61 -15.87
CA MET A 64 -1.74 6.13 -15.41
C MET A 64 -1.63 7.65 -15.52
N GLN A 65 -2.36 8.30 -16.43
CA GLN A 65 -2.40 9.78 -16.51
C GLN A 65 -3.33 10.41 -15.46
N ARG A 66 -4.47 9.76 -15.14
CA ARG A 66 -5.50 10.30 -14.23
C ARG A 66 -5.38 9.82 -12.79
N ALA A 67 -5.18 8.52 -12.57
CA ALA A 67 -5.19 7.90 -11.24
C ALA A 67 -3.85 8.04 -10.50
N SER A 68 -2.81 8.53 -11.17
CA SER A 68 -1.48 8.65 -10.58
C SER A 68 -1.24 10.01 -9.92
N ARG A 69 -2.21 10.93 -9.79
CA ARG A 69 -1.98 12.24 -9.18
C ARG A 69 -2.87 12.46 -7.97
N VAL A 70 -2.27 12.95 -6.88
CA VAL A 70 -2.98 13.23 -5.64
C VAL A 70 -2.60 14.61 -5.10
N PRO A 71 -3.48 15.29 -4.34
CA PRO A 71 -3.15 16.55 -3.68
C PRO A 71 -1.91 16.41 -2.79
N ALA A 72 -0.92 17.27 -2.96
CA ALA A 72 0.35 17.15 -2.27
C ALA A 72 0.23 17.32 -0.76
N ARG A 73 -0.80 18.03 -0.27
CA ARG A 73 -1.09 18.21 1.17
C ARG A 73 -1.22 16.90 1.94
N ILE A 74 -1.49 15.77 1.28
CA ILE A 74 -1.50 14.45 1.93
C ILE A 74 -0.15 14.09 2.55
N ALA A 75 0.97 14.55 1.96
CA ALA A 75 2.31 14.33 2.47
C ALA A 75 2.49 14.90 3.89
N LEU A 76 1.79 15.99 4.22
CA LEU A 76 1.80 16.58 5.57
C LEU A 76 1.09 15.70 6.60
N LYS A 77 0.14 14.86 6.18
CA LYS A 77 -0.63 13.96 7.06
C LYS A 77 0.08 12.63 7.30
N MET A 78 0.84 12.15 6.31
CA MET A 78 1.47 10.82 6.33
C MET A 78 2.27 10.49 7.60
N PRO A 79 3.13 11.38 8.15
CA PRO A 79 3.91 11.08 9.36
C PRO A 79 3.06 10.85 10.62
N PHE A 80 1.83 11.37 10.63
CA PHE A 80 0.88 11.28 11.73
C PHE A 80 -0.05 10.06 11.60
N LEU A 81 -0.16 9.47 10.41
CA LEU A 81 -0.90 8.24 10.20
C LEU A 81 -0.07 7.06 10.74
N ARG A 82 -0.42 6.59 11.94
CA ARG A 82 0.25 5.47 12.61
C ARG A 82 -0.73 4.33 12.93
N PRO A 83 -1.28 3.62 11.92
CA PRO A 83 -2.20 2.50 12.12
C PRO A 83 -1.65 1.45 13.10
N LYS A 84 -0.32 1.26 13.09
CA LYS A 84 0.34 0.28 13.94
C LYS A 84 0.06 0.39 15.44
N ARG A 85 -0.28 1.60 15.93
CA ARG A 85 -0.63 1.83 17.34
C ARG A 85 -1.93 1.16 17.74
N TYR A 86 -2.76 0.80 16.76
CA TYR A 86 -4.10 0.28 16.98
C TYR A 86 -4.22 -1.23 16.74
N TYR A 87 -3.19 -1.92 16.24
CA TYR A 87 -3.24 -3.37 15.99
C TYR A 87 -3.60 -4.18 17.25
N GLN A 88 -3.06 -3.79 18.41
CA GLN A 88 -3.40 -4.40 19.71
C GLN A 88 -4.88 -4.25 20.12
N HIS A 89 -5.61 -3.31 19.50
CA HIS A 89 -7.03 -3.06 19.77
C HIS A 89 -7.95 -3.80 18.78
N ILE A 90 -7.40 -4.49 17.78
CA ILE A 90 -8.20 -5.27 16.84
C ILE A 90 -8.64 -6.55 17.53
N THR A 91 -9.88 -6.57 18.00
CA THR A 91 -10.46 -7.72 18.69
C THR A 91 -11.10 -8.73 17.74
N ILE A 92 -11.25 -8.41 16.45
CA ILE A 92 -11.80 -9.33 15.42
C ILE A 92 -10.71 -10.28 14.88
N PRO A 93 -11.05 -11.48 14.35
CA PRO A 93 -10.04 -12.33 13.73
C PRO A 93 -9.46 -11.58 12.53
N THR A 94 -8.14 -11.62 12.37
CA THR A 94 -7.44 -10.84 11.36
C THR A 94 -6.47 -11.74 10.60
N LEU A 95 -6.60 -11.79 9.27
CA LEU A 95 -5.65 -12.45 8.39
C LEU A 95 -4.69 -11.42 7.80
N VAL A 96 -3.38 -11.67 7.92
CA VAL A 96 -2.33 -10.87 7.30
C VAL A 96 -1.51 -11.73 6.34
N PHE A 97 -1.39 -11.28 5.10
CA PHE A 97 -0.48 -11.84 4.12
C PHE A 97 0.85 -11.07 4.11
N VAL A 98 1.96 -11.78 4.05
CA VAL A 98 3.31 -11.21 4.00
C VAL A 98 4.05 -11.76 2.79
N GLY A 99 4.40 -10.90 1.83
CA GLY A 99 5.36 -11.24 0.79
C GLY A 99 6.77 -11.19 1.35
N THR A 100 7.54 -12.28 1.29
CA THR A 100 8.89 -12.34 1.88
C THR A 100 9.93 -11.50 1.11
N GLU A 101 9.64 -11.15 -0.13
CA GLU A 101 10.48 -10.32 -1.00
C GLU A 101 9.93 -8.90 -1.17
N ASP A 102 8.97 -8.50 -0.33
CA ASP A 102 8.36 -7.18 -0.40
C ASP A 102 9.37 -6.07 -0.05
N ASN A 103 9.62 -5.18 -1.01
CA ASN A 103 10.50 -4.02 -0.86
C ASN A 103 9.75 -2.72 -0.51
N VAL A 104 8.42 -2.74 -0.50
CA VAL A 104 7.53 -1.61 -0.18
C VAL A 104 7.13 -1.68 1.30
N THR A 105 6.48 -2.77 1.70
CA THR A 105 6.07 -3.03 3.08
C THR A 105 6.93 -4.13 3.69
N LEU A 106 8.20 -3.79 3.90
CA LEU A 106 9.26 -4.70 4.35
C LEU A 106 8.74 -5.79 5.33
N PRO A 107 8.97 -7.09 5.05
CA PRO A 107 8.33 -8.20 5.76
C PRO A 107 8.55 -8.12 7.28
N VAL A 108 9.78 -7.86 7.71
CA VAL A 108 10.14 -7.76 9.13
C VAL A 108 9.37 -6.65 9.81
N ALA A 109 9.25 -5.47 9.18
CA ALA A 109 8.51 -4.35 9.73
C ALA A 109 7.01 -4.65 9.80
N THR A 110 6.46 -5.32 8.78
CA THR A 110 5.07 -5.77 8.74
C THR A 110 4.76 -6.71 9.91
N VAL A 111 5.56 -7.77 10.08
CA VAL A 111 5.43 -8.73 11.19
C VAL A 111 5.50 -8.01 12.54
N GLN A 112 6.51 -7.16 12.75
CA GLN A 112 6.65 -6.40 14.00
C GLN A 112 5.44 -5.51 14.31
N ASN A 113 4.80 -4.94 13.29
CA ASN A 113 3.64 -4.08 13.49
C ASN A 113 2.38 -4.88 13.86
N VAL A 114 2.17 -6.06 13.26
CA VAL A 114 0.91 -6.81 13.40
C VAL A 114 0.93 -7.83 14.52
N ILE A 115 2.10 -8.26 15.01
CA ILE A 115 2.24 -9.36 16.00
C ILE A 115 1.51 -9.11 17.32
N ALA A 116 1.23 -7.84 17.66
CA ALA A 116 0.45 -7.48 18.83
C ALA A 116 -1.07 -7.69 18.66
N THR A 117 -1.53 -8.07 17.48
CA THR A 117 -2.96 -8.33 17.19
C THR A 117 -3.40 -9.62 17.89
N PRO A 118 -4.37 -9.58 18.83
CA PRO A 118 -4.73 -10.73 19.67
C PRO A 118 -5.21 -11.97 18.90
N ARG A 119 -5.86 -11.78 17.75
CA ARG A 119 -6.44 -12.87 16.93
C ARG A 119 -5.89 -12.80 15.51
N LEU A 120 -4.59 -13.01 15.40
CA LEU A 120 -3.85 -12.94 14.15
C LEU A 120 -3.64 -14.32 13.53
N ASP A 121 -4.09 -14.47 12.29
CA ASP A 121 -3.61 -15.49 11.37
C ASP A 121 -2.64 -14.83 10.38
N MET A 122 -1.49 -15.46 10.15
CA MET A 122 -0.47 -14.91 9.25
C MET A 122 -0.06 -15.96 8.22
N LYS A 123 0.04 -15.54 6.96
CA LYS A 123 0.47 -16.37 5.82
C LYS A 123 1.58 -15.67 5.06
N ALA A 124 2.69 -16.38 4.85
CA ALA A 124 3.84 -15.86 4.12
C ALA A 124 3.95 -16.49 2.74
N TYR A 125 4.31 -15.69 1.73
CA TYR A 125 4.48 -16.12 0.35
C TYR A 125 5.80 -15.59 -0.20
N GLU A 126 6.48 -16.39 -1.02
CA GLU A 126 7.69 -15.98 -1.74
C GLU A 126 7.32 -15.08 -2.92
N CYS A 127 7.06 -13.81 -2.63
CA CYS A 127 6.67 -12.83 -3.62
C CYS A 127 6.97 -11.39 -3.18
N GLY A 128 7.02 -10.49 -4.17
CA GLY A 128 7.04 -9.04 -3.95
C GLY A 128 5.67 -8.48 -3.57
N HIS A 129 5.59 -7.16 -3.39
CA HIS A 129 4.42 -6.44 -2.88
C HIS A 129 3.10 -6.75 -3.60
N TYR A 130 3.16 -6.94 -4.92
CA TYR A 130 1.98 -7.16 -5.76
C TYR A 130 1.76 -8.64 -6.14
N GLY A 131 2.66 -9.54 -5.73
CA GLY A 131 2.66 -10.93 -6.21
C GLY A 131 1.47 -11.77 -5.76
N LEU A 132 0.69 -11.30 -4.79
CA LEU A 132 -0.55 -11.93 -4.37
C LEU A 132 -1.80 -11.39 -5.08
N LEU A 133 -1.66 -10.34 -5.89
CA LEU A 133 -2.77 -9.70 -6.60
C LEU A 133 -3.00 -10.29 -7.99
N HIS A 134 -2.07 -11.10 -8.50
CA HIS A 134 -2.14 -11.73 -9.81
C HIS A 134 -1.24 -12.97 -9.89
N GLY A 135 -1.26 -13.67 -11.03
CA GLY A 135 -0.35 -14.79 -11.29
C GLY A 135 -0.67 -16.07 -10.53
N GLU A 136 0.33 -16.94 -10.39
CA GLU A 136 0.17 -18.31 -9.89
C GLU A 136 -0.14 -18.40 -8.39
N LEU A 137 0.29 -17.40 -7.61
CA LEU A 137 0.04 -17.36 -6.16
C LEU A 137 -1.35 -16.84 -5.81
N PHE A 138 -2.01 -16.11 -6.72
CA PHE A 138 -3.32 -15.51 -6.48
C PHE A 138 -4.40 -16.56 -6.09
N PRO A 139 -4.57 -17.68 -6.82
CA PRO A 139 -5.55 -18.71 -6.42
C PRO A 139 -5.29 -19.28 -5.02
N ALA A 140 -4.02 -19.49 -4.65
CA ALA A 140 -3.66 -20.00 -3.34
C ALA A 140 -3.95 -18.99 -2.22
N ALA A 141 -3.63 -17.70 -2.44
CA ALA A 141 -3.93 -16.64 -1.49
C ALA A 141 -5.45 -16.42 -1.32
N MET A 142 -6.21 -16.54 -2.40
CA MET A 142 -7.67 -16.46 -2.33
C MET A 142 -8.30 -17.66 -1.63
N ALA A 143 -7.77 -18.87 -1.82
CA ALA A 143 -8.20 -20.04 -1.07
C ALA A 143 -7.97 -19.85 0.44
N ASP A 144 -6.79 -19.39 0.84
CA ASP A 144 -6.48 -19.08 2.25
C ASP A 144 -7.39 -18.00 2.83
N CYS A 145 -7.71 -16.96 2.05
CA CYS A 145 -8.66 -15.92 2.45
C CYS A 145 -10.07 -16.48 2.65
N ILE A 146 -10.57 -17.28 1.69
CA ILE A 146 -11.89 -17.91 1.77
C ILE A 146 -11.96 -18.86 2.97
N ASP A 147 -10.93 -19.68 3.20
CA ASP A 147 -10.90 -20.62 4.31
C ASP A 147 -10.85 -19.90 5.66
N PHE A 148 -10.11 -18.79 5.76
CA PHE A 148 -10.14 -17.91 6.92
C PHE A 148 -11.54 -17.36 7.17
N LEU A 149 -12.22 -16.84 6.14
CA LEU A 149 -13.58 -16.32 6.28
C LEU A 149 -14.56 -17.42 6.69
N LYS A 150 -14.47 -18.61 6.10
CA LYS A 150 -15.31 -19.76 6.46
C LYS A 150 -15.15 -20.13 7.94
N ARG A 151 -13.91 -20.22 8.44
CA ARG A 151 -13.62 -20.54 9.85
C ARG A 151 -14.19 -19.54 10.84
N HIS A 152 -14.35 -18.28 10.43
CA HIS A 152 -14.72 -17.20 11.36
C HIS A 152 -16.11 -16.61 11.15
N LEU A 153 -16.75 -16.82 10.00
CA LEU A 153 -18.04 -16.22 9.66
C LEU A 153 -19.15 -17.24 9.37
N VAL A 154 -18.81 -18.50 9.04
CA VAL A 154 -19.83 -19.53 8.82
C VAL A 154 -20.17 -20.14 10.19
N PRO A 155 -21.44 -20.09 10.64
CA PRO A 155 -21.85 -20.74 11.88
C PRO A 155 -21.54 -22.24 11.83
N SER A 156 -21.11 -22.83 12.95
CA SER A 156 -21.13 -24.28 13.08
C SER A 156 -22.58 -24.73 12.94
N SER A 157 -22.84 -25.61 11.97
CA SER A 157 -24.13 -26.27 11.85
C SER A 157 -24.19 -27.35 12.93
N ASP A 158 -24.59 -26.94 14.12
CA ASP A 158 -25.09 -27.80 15.21
C ASP A 158 -26.62 -27.93 15.11
#